data_AF-A0A645BS66-F1
#
_entry.id   AF-A0A645BS66-F1
#
_cell.length_a   1.000
_cell.length_b   1.000
_cell.length_c   1.000
_cell.angle_alpha   90.00
_cell.angle_beta   90.00
_cell.angle_gamma   90.00
#
_symmetry.space_group_name_H-M   'P 1'
#
loop_
_entity.id
_entity.type
_entity.pdbx_description
1 polymer ?
#
loop_
_entity_poly.entity_id
_entity_poly.type
_entity_poly.pdbx_seq_one_letter_code
_entity_poly.pdbx_strand_id
1 'polypeptide(L)'
;MLLSKMNKRLYIKKIFKISRDFSSDKISIVGITELIRSADIVFPKYLYKYRFCNDDNFSALRNKKCYFSLPSLWNDSIDSTISFDFEKDLKKLENSKTAVPLTAYRIIENYLKNNNLNNVISFEDFQKVYSSLFPNGGVDWSKEHSFTNFTRNVIGINGIYKAVKNAFESLLSTNEVRNQHLMLSLSNTHKNNMMWEKYSNNDSGFCIKYNIKKLIRNNPLLVLSILPIYYGNKKSISFLEYLNIASDPKNTEEAIYNISQQLYISMLTKNIEWAGEQEWRFICEDRDIDNKLRMFDCAEAIFLGSKINIDDKSKLMAISKNNNLKVFQRKLVNFKNKYEYQRIL
;
A
#
# COMPACT_ATOMS: atom_id res chain seq x y z
N MET A 1 2.45 -2.24 24.98
CA MET A 1 2.27 -3.58 24.43
C MET A 1 1.82 -3.42 22.99
N LEU A 2 2.74 -3.67 22.07
CA LEU A 2 2.56 -3.49 20.63
C LEU A 2 1.37 -4.32 20.14
N LEU A 3 0.63 -3.82 19.15
CA LEU A 3 -0.28 -4.63 18.35
C LEU A 3 0.50 -5.85 17.87
N SER A 4 0.22 -7.02 18.45
CA SER A 4 0.85 -8.28 18.07
C SER A 4 0.60 -8.54 16.58
N LYS A 5 1.38 -9.41 15.93
CA LYS A 5 1.11 -9.83 14.54
C LYS A 5 -0.36 -10.27 14.34
N MET A 6 -0.95 -10.88 15.38
CA MET A 6 -2.36 -11.28 15.42
C MET A 6 -3.30 -10.07 15.33
N ASN A 7 -2.98 -8.96 16.01
CA ASN A 7 -3.79 -7.75 15.98
C ASN A 7 -3.73 -7.03 14.62
N LYS A 8 -2.59 -7.05 13.91
CA LYS A 8 -2.47 -6.46 12.55
C LYS A 8 -3.34 -7.19 11.53
N ARG A 9 -3.32 -8.54 11.55
CA ARG A 9 -4.17 -9.36 10.67
C ARG A 9 -5.66 -9.15 10.97
N LEU A 10 -6.03 -9.12 12.25
CA LEU A 10 -7.41 -8.87 12.66
C LEU A 10 -7.88 -7.47 12.24
N TYR A 11 -7.03 -6.46 12.42
CA TYR A 11 -7.29 -5.09 11.95
C TYR A 11 -7.61 -5.08 10.46
N ILE A 12 -6.71 -5.63 9.64
CA ILE A 12 -6.88 -5.68 8.18
C ILE A 12 -8.17 -6.42 7.79
N LYS A 13 -8.47 -7.58 8.39
CA LYS A 13 -9.72 -8.30 8.14
C LYS A 13 -10.97 -7.47 8.43
N LYS A 14 -10.98 -6.74 9.57
CA LYS A 14 -12.10 -5.86 9.94
C LYS A 14 -12.25 -4.71 8.94
N ILE A 15 -11.14 -4.03 8.60
CA ILE A 15 -11.14 -2.92 7.65
C ILE A 15 -11.62 -3.34 6.27
N PHE A 16 -11.18 -4.49 5.75
CA PHE A 16 -11.67 -4.99 4.46
C PHE A 16 -13.15 -5.33 4.49
N LYS A 17 -13.64 -5.93 5.59
CA LYS A 17 -15.07 -6.24 5.74
C LYS A 17 -15.90 -4.94 5.69
N ILE A 18 -15.50 -3.95 6.48
CA ILE A 18 -16.15 -2.63 6.54
C ILE A 18 -16.12 -1.96 5.17
N SER A 19 -14.97 -1.94 4.50
CA SER A 19 -14.82 -1.36 3.16
C SER A 19 -15.74 -2.01 2.12
N ARG A 20 -15.85 -3.34 2.13
CA ARG A 20 -16.76 -4.09 1.25
C ARG A 20 -18.23 -3.76 1.50
N ASP A 21 -18.61 -3.66 2.76
CA ASP A 21 -19.99 -3.35 3.15
C ASP A 21 -20.34 -1.89 2.78
N PHE A 22 -19.36 -0.98 2.78
CA PHE A 22 -19.52 0.39 2.27
C PHE A 22 -19.62 0.47 0.74
N SER A 23 -18.71 -0.19 0.01
CA SER A 23 -18.62 -0.10 -1.45
C SER A 23 -19.79 -0.75 -2.19
N SER A 24 -20.59 -1.56 -1.51
CA SER A 24 -21.77 -2.22 -2.08
C SER A 24 -23.06 -1.42 -1.89
N ASP A 25 -22.95 -0.13 -1.54
CA ASP A 25 -24.06 0.78 -1.16
C ASP A 25 -24.98 0.22 -0.07
N LYS A 26 -24.55 -0.83 0.64
CA LYS A 26 -25.32 -1.45 1.73
C LYS A 26 -25.40 -0.53 2.95
N ILE A 27 -24.50 0.46 3.06
CA ILE A 27 -24.37 1.32 4.24
C ILE A 27 -24.01 2.75 3.84
N SER A 28 -24.72 3.74 4.40
CA SER A 28 -24.42 5.17 4.23
C SER A 28 -23.15 5.61 4.98
N ILE A 29 -22.65 6.83 4.72
CA ILE A 29 -21.52 7.42 5.48
C ILE A 29 -21.79 7.47 6.99
N VAL A 30 -23.04 7.71 7.39
CA VAL A 30 -23.42 7.71 8.80
C VAL A 30 -23.33 6.29 9.36
N GLY A 31 -23.88 5.30 8.64
CA GLY A 31 -23.86 3.91 9.05
C GLY A 31 -22.45 3.33 9.14
N ILE A 32 -21.55 3.68 8.21
CA ILE A 32 -20.17 3.17 8.24
C ILE A 32 -19.38 3.76 9.41
N THR A 33 -19.66 5.01 9.77
CA THR A 33 -19.06 5.68 10.93
C THR A 33 -19.51 4.99 12.23
N GLU A 34 -20.77 4.62 12.32
CA GLU A 34 -21.31 3.85 13.46
C GLU A 34 -20.74 2.43 13.52
N LEU A 35 -20.61 1.76 12.37
CA LEU A 35 -19.96 0.46 12.26
C LEU A 35 -18.50 0.52 12.72
N ILE A 36 -17.75 1.54 12.31
CA ILE A 36 -16.36 1.74 12.75
C ILE A 36 -16.29 1.93 14.28
N ARG A 37 -17.23 2.69 14.85
CA ARG A 37 -17.29 2.93 16.30
C ARG A 37 -17.65 1.66 17.09
N SER A 38 -18.49 0.80 16.54
CA SER A 38 -18.91 -0.46 17.21
C SER A 38 -17.98 -1.64 16.93
N ALA A 39 -17.20 -1.63 15.85
CA ALA A 39 -16.40 -2.77 15.39
C ALA A 39 -15.17 -3.11 16.26
N ASP A 40 -14.95 -2.45 17.40
CA ASP A 40 -13.79 -2.64 18.30
C ASP A 40 -12.47 -2.77 17.53
N ILE A 41 -12.20 -1.79 16.67
CA ILE A 41 -11.02 -1.79 15.81
C ILE A 41 -9.81 -1.36 16.65
N VAL A 42 -8.85 -2.27 16.82
CA VAL A 42 -7.65 -2.00 17.61
C VAL A 42 -6.54 -1.42 16.73
N PHE A 43 -6.23 -0.15 16.93
CA PHE A 43 -5.16 0.60 16.23
C PHE A 43 -4.26 1.34 17.22
N PRO A 44 -3.05 1.76 16.83
CA PRO A 44 -2.12 2.37 17.76
C PRO A 44 -2.63 3.75 18.17
N LYS A 45 -2.68 4.00 19.49
CA LYS A 45 -3.06 5.33 20.01
C LYS A 45 -2.10 6.42 19.51
N TYR A 46 -0.82 6.10 19.45
CA TYR A 46 0.22 7.02 19.03
C TYR A 46 1.04 6.45 17.90
N LEU A 47 1.33 7.31 16.92
CA LEU A 47 2.28 7.06 15.85
C LEU A 47 3.28 8.21 15.78
N TYR A 48 4.43 7.96 15.18
CA TYR A 48 5.59 8.84 15.27
C TYR A 48 6.18 9.13 13.90
N LYS A 49 6.64 10.36 13.67
CA LYS A 49 7.37 10.73 12.45
C LYS A 49 8.68 11.40 12.80
N TYR A 50 9.77 10.78 12.37
CA TYR A 50 11.11 11.35 12.46
C TYR A 50 11.31 12.34 11.32
N ARG A 51 11.94 13.48 11.63
CA ARG A 51 12.20 14.58 10.71
C ARG A 51 13.58 15.16 11.01
N PHE A 52 14.24 15.65 9.97
CA PHE A 52 15.41 16.51 10.11
C PHE A 52 14.95 17.97 10.27
N CYS A 53 15.81 18.79 10.86
CA CYS A 53 15.59 20.21 11.02
C CYS A 53 15.79 20.92 9.68
N ASN A 54 14.72 21.52 9.15
CA ASN A 54 14.73 22.43 8.01
C ASN A 54 13.46 23.29 8.05
N ASP A 55 13.43 24.36 7.25
CA ASP A 55 12.31 25.31 7.25
C ASP A 55 10.97 24.66 6.84
N ASP A 56 11.00 23.71 5.92
CA ASP A 56 9.81 22.97 5.50
C ASP A 56 9.18 22.17 6.65
N ASN A 57 9.98 21.39 7.38
CA ASN A 57 9.50 20.57 8.50
C ASN A 57 9.06 21.45 9.68
N PHE A 58 9.74 22.58 9.92
CA PHE A 58 9.32 23.57 10.91
C PHE A 58 7.99 24.21 10.53
N SER A 59 7.84 24.63 9.27
CA SER A 59 6.62 25.22 8.74
C SER A 59 5.46 24.21 8.81
N ALA A 60 5.68 22.96 8.42
CA ALA A 60 4.67 21.91 8.52
C ALA A 60 4.21 21.70 9.97
N LEU A 61 5.14 21.55 10.92
CA LEU A 61 4.79 21.40 12.34
C LEU A 61 4.04 22.64 12.88
N ARG A 62 4.51 23.84 12.56
CA ARG A 62 3.88 25.12 12.96
C ARG A 62 2.46 25.21 12.46
N ASN A 63 2.24 24.86 11.19
CA ASN A 63 0.95 24.95 10.53
C ASN A 63 0.07 23.69 10.72
N LYS A 64 0.49 22.77 11.60
CA LYS A 64 -0.24 21.51 11.90
C LYS A 64 -0.49 20.66 10.65
N LYS A 65 0.46 20.66 9.72
CA LYS A 65 0.43 19.89 8.48
C LYS A 65 1.49 18.78 8.49
N CYS A 66 1.32 17.80 7.60
CA CYS A 66 2.30 16.75 7.36
C CYS A 66 2.53 16.56 5.86
N TYR A 67 3.79 16.33 5.49
CA TYR A 67 4.15 15.99 4.11
C TYR A 67 3.85 14.52 3.83
N PHE A 68 3.01 14.32 2.82
CA PHE A 68 2.82 13.07 2.12
C PHE A 68 3.65 13.06 0.85
N SER A 69 3.93 11.88 0.32
CA SER A 69 4.78 11.71 -0.86
C SER A 69 4.38 10.46 -1.62
N LEU A 70 4.62 10.47 -2.93
CA LEU A 70 4.48 9.30 -3.77
C LEU A 70 5.51 8.23 -3.34
N PRO A 71 5.11 6.97 -3.13
CA PRO A 71 6.06 5.91 -2.80
C PRO A 71 7.11 5.65 -3.89
N SER A 72 6.91 6.10 -5.14
CA SER A 72 7.98 6.09 -6.16
C SER A 72 9.18 6.97 -5.82
N LEU A 73 9.04 7.95 -4.92
CA LEU A 73 10.12 8.82 -4.47
C LEU A 73 10.84 8.29 -3.21
N TRP A 74 10.45 7.13 -2.70
CA TRP A 74 11.06 6.54 -1.50
C TRP A 74 12.32 5.75 -1.85
N ASN A 75 13.14 5.50 -0.84
CA ASN A 75 14.38 4.75 -0.95
C ASN A 75 14.20 3.26 -1.27
N ASP A 76 13.00 2.71 -1.07
CA ASP A 76 12.67 1.33 -1.40
C ASP A 76 11.90 1.26 -2.74
N SER A 77 12.61 0.89 -3.80
CA SER A 77 12.09 0.79 -5.16
C SER A 77 11.08 -0.35 -5.35
N ILE A 78 10.85 -1.21 -4.36
CA ILE A 78 9.83 -2.26 -4.40
C ILE A 78 8.77 -2.11 -3.30
N ASP A 79 8.78 -1.02 -2.55
CA ASP A 79 7.71 -0.68 -1.61
C ASP A 79 6.43 -0.30 -2.37
N SER A 80 5.26 -0.65 -1.81
CA SER A 80 3.94 -0.42 -2.40
C SER A 80 3.73 -1.06 -3.77
N THR A 81 4.48 -2.11 -4.09
CA THR A 81 4.30 -2.93 -5.30
C THR A 81 3.75 -4.31 -4.99
N ILE A 82 3.31 -5.00 -6.03
CA ILE A 82 2.89 -6.38 -6.07
C ILE A 82 4.00 -7.20 -6.71
N SER A 83 4.27 -8.36 -6.11
CA SER A 83 5.18 -9.35 -6.68
C SER A 83 4.39 -10.27 -7.61
N PHE A 84 4.96 -10.59 -8.77
CA PHE A 84 4.39 -11.55 -9.72
C PHE A 84 5.38 -12.67 -9.94
N ASP A 85 4.89 -13.88 -10.23
CA ASP A 85 5.73 -15.04 -10.58
C ASP A 85 5.27 -15.60 -11.93
N PHE A 86 5.62 -14.84 -12.96
CA PHE A 86 5.25 -15.12 -14.34
C PHE A 86 5.91 -16.40 -14.87
N GLU A 87 7.11 -16.75 -14.40
CA GLU A 87 7.75 -18.02 -14.75
C GLU A 87 6.95 -19.22 -14.24
N LYS A 88 6.44 -19.15 -13.01
CA LYS A 88 5.55 -20.18 -12.47
C LYS A 88 4.22 -20.23 -13.19
N ASP A 89 3.68 -19.08 -13.59
CA ASP A 89 2.47 -19.04 -14.41
C ASP A 89 2.71 -19.69 -15.79
N LEU A 90 3.84 -19.41 -16.45
CA LEU A 90 4.21 -20.07 -17.72
C LEU A 90 4.26 -21.59 -17.57
N LYS A 91 4.96 -22.10 -16.54
CA LYS A 91 5.06 -23.55 -16.27
C LYS A 91 3.68 -24.21 -16.11
N LYS A 92 2.73 -23.52 -15.48
CA LYS A 92 1.33 -24.01 -15.35
C LYS A 92 0.59 -23.99 -16.70
N LEU A 93 0.96 -23.07 -17.59
CA LEU A 93 0.28 -22.84 -18.87
C LEU A 93 0.87 -23.65 -20.03
N GLU A 94 2.11 -24.14 -19.95
CA GLU A 94 2.86 -24.84 -21.02
C GLU A 94 2.06 -25.94 -21.75
N ASN A 95 1.22 -26.69 -21.02
CA ASN A 95 0.47 -27.82 -21.56
C ASN A 95 -1.01 -27.50 -21.84
N SER A 96 -1.43 -26.25 -21.69
CA SER A 96 -2.83 -25.87 -21.88
C SER A 96 -3.22 -25.84 -23.35
N LYS A 97 -4.40 -26.40 -23.67
CA LYS A 97 -4.91 -26.51 -25.05
C LYS A 97 -6.14 -25.65 -25.34
N THR A 98 -6.54 -24.81 -24.39
CA THR A 98 -7.67 -23.88 -24.54
C THR A 98 -7.18 -22.48 -24.89
N ALA A 99 -8.04 -21.68 -25.54
CA ALA A 99 -7.63 -20.41 -26.14
C ALA A 99 -7.17 -19.40 -25.07
N VAL A 100 -7.87 -19.31 -23.93
CA VAL A 100 -7.54 -18.36 -22.86
C VAL A 100 -6.15 -18.62 -22.22
N PRO A 101 -5.86 -19.82 -21.66
CA PRO A 101 -4.52 -20.17 -21.15
C PRO A 101 -3.39 -19.98 -22.16
N LEU A 102 -3.60 -20.36 -23.42
CA LEU A 102 -2.59 -20.16 -24.46
C LEU A 102 -2.33 -18.68 -24.74
N THR A 103 -3.40 -17.87 -24.78
CA THR A 103 -3.29 -16.41 -24.93
C THR A 103 -2.51 -15.82 -23.75
N ALA A 104 -2.81 -16.25 -22.53
CA ALA A 104 -2.08 -15.83 -21.33
C ALA A 104 -0.61 -16.23 -21.40
N TYR A 105 -0.30 -17.47 -21.83
CA TYR A 105 1.07 -17.95 -22.01
C TYR A 105 1.85 -17.03 -22.96
N ARG A 106 1.27 -16.71 -24.12
CA ARG A 106 1.94 -15.87 -25.14
C ARG A 106 2.17 -14.44 -24.68
N ILE A 107 1.19 -13.85 -24.00
CA ILE A 107 1.33 -12.50 -23.44
C ILE A 107 2.44 -12.48 -22.39
N ILE A 108 2.46 -13.45 -21.46
CA ILE A 108 3.48 -13.55 -20.43
C ILE A 108 4.87 -13.81 -21.05
N GLU A 109 4.98 -14.78 -21.95
CA GLU A 109 6.24 -15.17 -22.61
C GLU A 109 6.86 -13.96 -23.31
N ASN A 110 6.04 -13.21 -24.05
CA ASN A 110 6.51 -12.05 -24.78
C ASN A 110 6.85 -10.87 -23.85
N TYR A 111 6.09 -10.67 -22.76
CA TYR A 111 6.44 -9.69 -21.74
C TYR A 111 7.80 -10.00 -21.11
N LEU A 112 8.08 -11.26 -20.76
CA LEU A 112 9.38 -11.66 -20.20
C LEU A 112 10.55 -11.50 -21.18
N LYS A 113 10.32 -11.71 -22.48
CA LYS A 113 11.35 -11.50 -23.52
C LYS A 113 11.68 -10.02 -23.74
N ASN A 114 10.67 -9.15 -23.72
CA ASN A 114 10.82 -7.76 -24.14
C ASN A 114 10.80 -6.74 -23.00
N ASN A 115 10.38 -7.12 -21.79
CA ASN A 115 10.17 -6.26 -20.61
C ASN A 115 9.37 -4.96 -20.90
N ASN A 116 8.53 -4.96 -21.94
CA ASN A 116 7.83 -3.76 -22.41
C ASN A 116 6.39 -4.10 -22.84
N LEU A 117 5.42 -3.43 -22.22
CA LEU A 117 3.99 -3.59 -22.49
C LEU A 117 3.60 -3.15 -23.91
N ASN A 118 4.26 -2.13 -24.46
CA ASN A 118 4.01 -1.65 -25.81
C ASN A 118 4.47 -2.66 -26.88
N ASN A 119 5.38 -3.55 -26.50
CA ASN A 119 5.90 -4.60 -27.37
C ASN A 119 5.21 -5.95 -27.10
N VAL A 120 4.10 -5.99 -26.36
CA VAL A 120 3.25 -7.18 -26.25
C VAL A 120 2.80 -7.56 -27.67
N ILE A 121 2.97 -8.84 -28.05
CA ILE A 121 2.64 -9.41 -29.37
C ILE A 121 1.40 -8.75 -29.97
N SER A 122 1.48 -8.30 -31.23
CA SER A 122 0.35 -7.72 -31.95
C SER A 122 -0.78 -8.75 -32.12
N PHE A 123 -2.02 -8.30 -32.30
CA PHE A 123 -3.13 -9.21 -32.55
C PHE A 123 -2.89 -10.07 -33.81
N GLU A 124 -2.26 -9.51 -34.84
CA GLU A 124 -1.93 -10.19 -36.10
C GLU A 124 -0.88 -11.29 -35.91
N ASP A 125 0.17 -11.02 -35.13
CA ASP A 125 1.19 -12.03 -34.80
C ASP A 125 0.62 -13.14 -33.92
N PHE A 126 -0.27 -12.77 -32.99
CA PHE A 126 -1.02 -13.74 -32.20
C PHE A 126 -1.88 -14.65 -33.09
N GLN A 127 -2.62 -14.09 -34.06
CA GLN A 127 -3.43 -14.87 -34.99
C GLN A 127 -2.60 -15.86 -35.82
N LYS A 128 -1.42 -15.46 -36.31
CA LYS A 128 -0.52 -16.34 -37.07
C LYS A 128 -0.06 -17.53 -36.23
N VAL A 129 0.42 -17.28 -35.01
CA VAL A 129 0.87 -18.31 -34.07
C VAL A 129 -0.28 -19.20 -33.62
N TYR A 130 -1.45 -18.61 -33.37
CA TYR A 130 -2.64 -19.36 -33.01
C TYR A 130 -3.06 -20.30 -34.13
N SER A 131 -3.12 -19.80 -35.37
CA SER A 131 -3.54 -20.58 -36.52
C SER A 131 -2.56 -21.71 -36.86
N SER A 132 -1.26 -21.55 -36.60
CA SER A 132 -0.27 -22.62 -36.80
C SER A 132 -0.40 -23.75 -35.78
N LEU A 133 -0.83 -23.44 -34.55
CA LEU A 133 -1.03 -24.42 -33.48
C LEU A 133 -2.42 -25.09 -33.52
N PHE A 134 -3.42 -24.38 -34.05
CA PHE A 134 -4.80 -24.85 -34.20
C PHE A 134 -5.27 -24.73 -35.66
N PRO A 135 -4.62 -25.45 -36.61
CA PRO A 135 -4.89 -25.31 -38.05
C PRO A 135 -6.34 -25.67 -38.45
N ASN A 136 -7.03 -26.47 -37.63
CA ASN A 136 -8.40 -26.91 -37.88
C ASN A 136 -9.46 -26.16 -37.05
N GLY A 137 -9.11 -25.03 -36.42
CA GLY A 137 -10.05 -24.19 -35.68
C GLY A 137 -10.64 -24.83 -34.41
N GLY A 138 -10.10 -25.96 -33.97
CA GLY A 138 -10.58 -26.75 -32.84
C GLY A 138 -10.28 -26.09 -31.49
N VAL A 139 -10.99 -25.00 -31.18
CA VAL A 139 -11.08 -24.48 -29.83
C VAL A 139 -12.13 -25.32 -29.11
N ASP A 140 -11.74 -25.98 -28.03
CA ASP A 140 -12.70 -26.65 -27.16
C ASP A 140 -13.44 -25.60 -26.31
N TRP A 141 -14.40 -24.92 -26.95
CA TRP A 141 -15.27 -23.91 -26.34
C TRP A 141 -16.08 -24.48 -25.17
N SER A 142 -16.26 -25.81 -25.11
CA SER A 142 -17.02 -26.46 -24.04
C SER A 142 -16.36 -26.33 -22.67
N LYS A 143 -15.05 -26.05 -22.60
CA LYS A 143 -14.31 -25.83 -21.34
C LYS A 143 -14.18 -24.36 -20.93
N GLU A 144 -14.62 -23.42 -21.76
CA GLU A 144 -14.51 -21.96 -21.54
C GLU A 144 -15.81 -21.34 -20.99
N HIS A 145 -16.48 -22.03 -20.06
CA HIS A 145 -17.76 -21.62 -19.46
C HIS A 145 -17.70 -20.37 -18.56
N SER A 146 -16.55 -19.69 -18.49
CA SER A 146 -16.23 -18.67 -17.50
C SER A 146 -15.95 -17.29 -18.12
N PHE A 147 -16.67 -16.85 -19.16
CA PHE A 147 -16.46 -15.51 -19.77
C PHE A 147 -17.76 -14.73 -20.02
N THR A 148 -18.87 -15.03 -19.33
CA THR A 148 -20.18 -14.39 -19.60
C THR A 148 -20.44 -13.09 -18.83
N ASN A 149 -20.20 -11.94 -19.47
CA ASN A 149 -21.13 -10.80 -19.61
C ASN A 149 -20.42 -9.57 -20.24
N PHE A 150 -19.08 -9.55 -20.27
CA PHE A 150 -18.31 -8.53 -21.00
C PHE A 150 -18.32 -8.74 -22.53
N THR A 151 -18.67 -9.92 -23.03
CA THR A 151 -18.79 -10.19 -24.47
C THR A 151 -20.03 -10.99 -24.81
N ARG A 152 -21.15 -10.28 -25.05
CA ARG A 152 -22.19 -10.79 -25.95
C ARG A 152 -22.21 -10.13 -27.32
N ASN A 153 -21.29 -9.20 -27.61
CA ASN A 153 -21.11 -8.63 -28.96
C ASN A 153 -19.64 -8.21 -29.20
N VAL A 154 -18.75 -9.14 -29.56
CA VAL A 154 -17.69 -9.03 -30.62
C VAL A 154 -17.15 -10.46 -30.83
N ILE A 155 -17.40 -11.05 -32.00
CA ILE A 155 -17.40 -12.50 -32.27
C ILE A 155 -15.96 -13.00 -32.60
N GLY A 156 -15.30 -13.80 -31.74
CA GLY A 156 -14.09 -14.58 -32.11
C GLY A 156 -12.81 -14.42 -31.24
N ILE A 157 -11.70 -15.03 -31.71
CA ILE A 157 -10.33 -15.05 -31.12
C ILE A 157 -9.83 -13.66 -30.68
N ASN A 158 -10.26 -12.59 -31.36
CA ASN A 158 -9.96 -11.19 -31.01
C ASN A 158 -10.49 -10.77 -29.63
N GLY A 159 -11.70 -11.21 -29.29
CA GLY A 159 -12.31 -10.92 -27.99
C GLY A 159 -11.51 -11.52 -26.84
N ILE A 160 -11.05 -12.76 -27.01
CA ILE A 160 -10.21 -13.47 -26.03
C ILE A 160 -8.87 -12.74 -25.85
N TYR A 161 -8.17 -12.45 -26.96
CA TYR A 161 -6.90 -11.74 -26.91
C TYR A 161 -7.04 -10.40 -26.16
N LYS A 162 -8.03 -9.59 -26.53
CA LYS A 162 -8.27 -8.28 -25.89
C LYS A 162 -8.61 -8.43 -24.40
N ALA A 163 -9.44 -9.39 -24.02
CA ALA A 163 -9.82 -9.60 -22.63
C ALA A 163 -8.63 -10.03 -21.76
N VAL A 164 -7.83 -10.99 -22.21
CA VAL A 164 -6.65 -11.46 -21.48
C VAL A 164 -5.59 -10.35 -21.41
N LYS A 165 -5.36 -9.61 -22.50
CA LYS A 165 -4.44 -8.47 -22.53
C LYS A 165 -4.86 -7.38 -21.55
N ASN A 166 -6.13 -7.00 -21.55
CA ASN A 166 -6.65 -6.00 -20.61
C ASN A 166 -6.52 -6.48 -19.14
N ALA A 167 -6.78 -7.76 -18.86
CA ALA A 167 -6.60 -8.31 -17.52
C ALA A 167 -5.12 -8.26 -17.08
N PHE A 168 -4.20 -8.58 -17.98
CA PHE A 168 -2.76 -8.52 -17.75
C PHE A 168 -2.28 -7.09 -17.49
N GLU A 169 -2.68 -6.15 -18.33
CA GLU A 169 -2.40 -4.72 -18.18
C GLU A 169 -2.99 -4.17 -16.87
N SER A 170 -4.23 -4.53 -16.55
CA SER A 170 -4.87 -4.16 -15.30
C SER A 170 -4.08 -4.67 -14.09
N LEU A 171 -3.62 -5.92 -14.11
CA LEU A 171 -2.84 -6.48 -13.01
C LEU A 171 -1.48 -5.77 -12.88
N LEU A 172 -0.76 -5.53 -13.98
CA LEU A 172 0.52 -4.82 -13.96
C LEU A 172 0.37 -3.36 -13.48
N SER A 173 -0.70 -2.68 -13.91
CA SER A 173 -0.98 -1.30 -13.53
C SER A 173 -1.19 -1.10 -12.03
N THR A 174 -1.45 -2.17 -11.26
CA THR A 174 -1.51 -2.09 -9.79
C THR A 174 -0.21 -1.58 -9.17
N ASN A 175 0.95 -1.79 -9.82
CA ASN A 175 2.22 -1.24 -9.36
C ASN A 175 2.32 0.28 -9.57
N GLU A 176 1.51 0.87 -10.44
CA GLU A 176 1.43 2.32 -10.63
C GLU A 176 0.76 3.05 -9.46
N VAL A 177 0.17 2.31 -8.51
CA VAL A 177 -0.39 2.90 -7.28
C VAL A 177 0.61 3.82 -6.56
N ARG A 178 1.91 3.51 -6.66
CA ARG A 178 2.98 4.30 -6.06
C ARG A 178 3.22 5.66 -6.72
N ASN A 179 2.70 5.86 -7.94
CA ASN A 179 2.75 7.11 -8.68
C ASN A 179 1.43 7.89 -8.58
N GLN A 180 0.38 7.25 -8.08
CA GLN A 180 -0.98 7.79 -8.09
C GLN A 180 -1.49 8.22 -6.71
N HIS A 181 -0.92 7.67 -5.62
CA HIS A 181 -1.41 7.94 -4.27
C HIS A 181 -0.30 8.50 -3.39
N LEU A 182 -0.59 9.65 -2.78
CA LEU A 182 0.24 10.22 -1.73
C LEU A 182 0.14 9.38 -0.46
N MET A 183 1.28 9.01 0.10
CA MET A 183 1.34 8.20 1.32
C MET A 183 2.26 8.82 2.37
N LEU A 184 1.99 8.50 3.63
CA LEU A 184 2.78 8.91 4.79
C LEU A 184 3.12 7.69 5.65
N SER A 185 4.42 7.40 5.73
CA SER A 185 4.96 6.39 6.65
C SER A 185 5.13 6.96 8.05
N LEU A 186 4.55 6.28 9.05
CA LEU A 186 4.63 6.60 10.47
C LEU A 186 5.17 5.38 11.24
N SER A 187 6.01 5.60 12.25
CA SER A 187 6.50 4.53 13.12
C SER A 187 5.59 4.34 14.32
N ASN A 188 5.52 3.11 14.86
CA ASN A 188 4.86 2.84 16.13
C ASN A 188 5.72 3.21 17.35
N THR A 189 6.95 3.70 17.16
CA THR A 189 7.85 4.06 18.26
C THR A 189 8.70 5.30 17.96
N HIS A 190 8.99 6.10 18.98
CA HIS A 190 10.00 7.18 18.97
C HIS A 190 11.38 6.69 19.46
N LYS A 191 11.51 5.42 19.86
CA LYS A 191 12.71 4.92 20.56
C LYS A 191 13.72 4.22 19.66
N ASN A 192 13.44 4.05 18.37
CA ASN A 192 14.31 3.27 17.49
C ASN A 192 15.55 4.09 17.09
N ASN A 193 16.74 3.62 17.48
CA ASN A 193 18.01 4.29 17.19
C ASN A 193 18.32 4.38 15.69
N MET A 194 18.06 3.32 14.92
CA MET A 194 18.22 3.32 13.46
C MET A 194 17.33 4.39 12.80
N MET A 195 16.11 4.60 13.34
CA MET A 195 15.21 5.64 12.82
C MET A 195 15.73 7.05 13.12
N TRP A 196 16.29 7.27 14.32
CA TRP A 196 16.96 8.53 14.65
C TRP A 196 18.17 8.76 13.71
N GLU A 197 18.98 7.74 13.48
CA GLU A 197 20.14 7.84 12.60
C GLU A 197 19.74 8.21 11.16
N LYS A 198 18.82 7.43 10.55
CA LYS A 198 18.42 7.56 9.15
C LYS A 198 17.51 8.76 8.87
N TYR A 199 16.49 8.98 9.71
CA TYR A 199 15.38 9.88 9.39
C TYR A 199 15.37 11.18 10.19
N SER A 200 16.36 11.39 11.08
CA SER A 200 16.51 12.65 11.82
C SER A 200 17.91 13.26 11.67
N ASN A 201 18.58 12.98 10.55
CA ASN A 201 19.94 13.49 10.28
C ASN A 201 20.92 13.15 11.41
N ASN A 202 21.13 11.85 11.67
CA ASN A 202 22.07 11.34 12.68
C ASN A 202 21.83 11.87 14.11
N ASP A 203 20.57 11.85 14.55
CA ASP A 203 20.12 12.28 15.89
C ASP A 203 20.23 13.79 16.17
N SER A 204 20.37 14.63 15.13
CA SER A 204 20.33 16.10 15.22
C SER A 204 18.93 16.70 14.92
N GLY A 205 17.99 15.88 14.48
CA GLY A 205 16.62 16.28 14.15
C GLY A 205 15.64 16.10 15.31
N PHE A 206 14.39 15.79 14.97
CA PHE A 206 13.30 15.62 15.93
C PHE A 206 12.30 14.55 15.50
N CYS A 207 11.46 14.12 16.43
CA CYS A 207 10.42 13.12 16.21
C CYS A 207 9.09 13.64 16.73
N ILE A 208 8.05 13.63 15.89
CA ILE A 208 6.71 14.13 16.22
C ILE A 208 5.86 12.95 16.70
N LYS A 209 5.17 13.11 17.82
CA LYS A 209 4.17 12.18 18.36
C LYS A 209 2.77 12.63 17.96
N TYR A 210 2.10 11.81 17.17
CA TYR A 210 0.72 12.02 16.77
C TYR A 210 -0.24 11.17 17.61
N ASN A 211 -1.37 11.75 17.99
CA ASN A 211 -2.47 11.09 18.67
C ASN A 211 -3.52 10.67 17.62
N ILE A 212 -3.38 9.44 17.13
CA ILE A 212 -4.22 8.90 16.07
C ILE A 212 -5.67 8.71 16.52
N LYS A 213 -5.90 8.45 17.82
CA LYS A 213 -7.26 8.41 18.37
C LYS A 213 -7.97 9.76 18.24
N LYS A 214 -7.28 10.88 18.45
CA LYS A 214 -7.84 12.23 18.23
C LYS A 214 -8.22 12.42 16.75
N LEU A 215 -7.34 12.01 15.84
CA LEU A 215 -7.55 12.12 14.40
C LEU A 215 -8.79 11.32 13.95
N ILE A 216 -8.88 10.05 14.33
CA ILE A 216 -10.01 9.17 13.98
C ILE A 216 -11.30 9.60 14.69
N ARG A 217 -11.26 10.13 15.91
CA ARG A 217 -12.46 10.66 16.58
C ARG A 217 -13.10 11.79 15.77
N ASN A 218 -12.29 12.65 15.17
CA ASN A 218 -12.75 13.78 14.37
C ASN A 218 -13.21 13.35 12.97
N ASN A 219 -12.59 12.32 12.39
CA ASN A 219 -13.01 11.71 11.13
C ASN A 219 -12.80 10.17 11.18
N PRO A 220 -13.85 9.40 11.54
CA PRO A 220 -13.72 7.96 11.72
C PRO A 220 -13.33 7.18 10.47
N LEU A 221 -13.67 7.69 9.27
CA LEU A 221 -13.33 7.05 8.00
C LEU A 221 -11.81 6.88 7.80
N LEU A 222 -11.00 7.76 8.40
CA LEU A 222 -9.54 7.71 8.30
C LEU A 222 -8.95 6.41 8.86
N VAL A 223 -9.70 5.63 9.66
CA VAL A 223 -9.26 4.30 10.09
C VAL A 223 -9.06 3.36 8.89
N LEU A 224 -9.84 3.52 7.82
CA LEU A 224 -9.70 2.72 6.58
C LEU A 224 -8.39 3.04 5.85
N SER A 225 -7.87 4.25 6.06
CA SER A 225 -6.71 4.83 5.37
C SER A 225 -5.40 4.69 6.16
N ILE A 226 -5.46 4.24 7.42
CA ILE A 226 -4.30 3.99 8.28
C ILE A 226 -4.07 2.49 8.40
N LEU A 227 -3.05 1.96 7.73
CA LEU A 227 -2.86 0.53 7.54
C LEU A 227 -1.54 0.06 8.17
N PRO A 228 -1.50 -1.10 8.84
CA PRO A 228 -0.27 -1.68 9.34
C PRO A 228 0.58 -2.21 8.18
N ILE A 229 1.90 -2.05 8.28
CA ILE A 229 2.84 -2.71 7.37
C ILE A 229 3.23 -4.09 7.91
N TYR A 230 3.26 -5.07 7.01
CA TYR A 230 3.79 -6.41 7.22
C TYR A 230 5.25 -6.48 6.80
N TYR A 231 5.97 -7.41 7.40
CA TYR A 231 7.40 -7.62 7.13
C TYR A 231 7.67 -9.08 6.87
N GLY A 232 8.34 -9.37 5.76
CA GLY A 232 8.68 -10.73 5.34
C GLY A 232 8.74 -10.86 3.83
N ASN A 233 8.63 -12.09 3.35
CA ASN A 233 8.62 -12.36 1.91
C ASN A 233 7.25 -11.99 1.33
N LYS A 234 7.27 -11.10 0.34
CA LYS A 234 6.07 -10.74 -0.43
C LYS A 234 5.63 -11.95 -1.25
N LYS A 235 4.41 -12.44 -1.03
CA LYS A 235 3.87 -13.57 -1.79
C LYS A 235 3.57 -13.08 -3.21
N SER A 236 4.09 -13.78 -4.22
CA SER A 236 3.75 -13.48 -5.61
C SER A 236 2.29 -13.79 -5.91
N ILE A 237 1.66 -12.88 -6.66
CA ILE A 237 0.31 -13.03 -7.19
C ILE A 237 0.41 -13.74 -8.54
N SER A 238 -0.42 -14.78 -8.72
CA SER A 238 -0.51 -15.52 -9.98
C SER A 238 -1.47 -14.78 -10.91
N PHE A 239 -1.00 -14.44 -12.11
CA PHE A 239 -1.85 -13.88 -13.15
C PHE A 239 -2.91 -14.88 -13.57
N LEU A 240 -2.60 -16.18 -13.59
CA LEU A 240 -3.58 -17.22 -13.93
C LEU A 240 -4.74 -17.26 -12.91
N GLU A 241 -4.44 -17.20 -11.61
CA GLU A 241 -5.48 -17.12 -10.58
C GLU A 241 -6.31 -15.83 -10.71
N TYR A 242 -5.64 -14.69 -10.95
CA TYR A 242 -6.31 -13.42 -11.20
C TYR A 242 -7.23 -13.49 -12.43
N LEU A 243 -6.74 -14.06 -13.54
CA LEU A 243 -7.47 -14.17 -14.80
C LEU A 243 -8.69 -15.08 -14.65
N ASN A 244 -8.56 -16.22 -13.98
CA ASN A 244 -9.69 -17.11 -13.70
C ASN A 244 -10.76 -16.41 -12.85
N ILE A 245 -10.34 -15.57 -11.88
CA ILE A 245 -11.26 -14.79 -11.06
C ILE A 245 -11.94 -13.67 -11.85
N ALA A 246 -11.18 -12.94 -12.66
CA ALA A 246 -11.68 -11.82 -13.45
C ALA A 246 -12.57 -12.25 -14.62
N SER A 247 -12.39 -13.47 -15.12
CA SER A 247 -13.14 -14.00 -16.25
C SER A 247 -14.46 -14.66 -15.82
N ASP A 248 -14.47 -15.53 -14.78
CA ASP A 248 -15.68 -16.31 -14.46
C ASP A 248 -16.79 -15.45 -13.84
N PRO A 249 -17.93 -15.27 -14.51
CA PRO A 249 -19.06 -14.53 -13.96
C PRO A 249 -19.85 -15.30 -12.90
N LYS A 250 -19.58 -16.60 -12.73
CA LYS A 250 -20.06 -17.38 -11.60
C LYS A 250 -19.19 -17.18 -10.36
N ASN A 251 -18.04 -16.48 -10.49
CA ASN A 251 -17.26 -16.16 -9.31
C ASN A 251 -18.09 -15.34 -8.34
N THR A 252 -18.01 -15.75 -7.09
CA THR A 252 -18.71 -15.08 -6.01
C THR A 252 -18.03 -13.74 -5.70
N GLU A 253 -18.78 -12.80 -5.14
CA GLU A 253 -18.22 -11.59 -4.53
C GLU A 253 -17.05 -11.92 -3.58
N GLU A 254 -17.08 -13.10 -2.96
CA GLU A 254 -16.04 -13.61 -2.08
C GLU A 254 -14.72 -13.91 -2.82
N ALA A 255 -14.76 -14.49 -4.02
CA ALA A 255 -13.55 -14.75 -4.80
C ALA A 255 -12.85 -13.45 -5.23
N ILE A 256 -13.62 -12.47 -5.70
CA ILE A 256 -13.14 -11.12 -6.05
C ILE A 256 -12.54 -10.45 -4.82
N TYR A 257 -13.24 -10.49 -3.69
CA TYR A 257 -12.77 -9.94 -2.44
C TYR A 257 -11.46 -10.59 -1.96
N ASN A 258 -11.33 -11.91 -2.08
CA ASN A 258 -10.13 -12.64 -1.69
C ASN A 258 -8.91 -12.24 -2.52
N ILE A 259 -9.04 -12.05 -3.83
CA ILE A 259 -7.92 -11.58 -4.66
C ILE A 259 -7.57 -10.11 -4.33
N SER A 260 -8.56 -9.23 -4.15
CA SER A 260 -8.31 -7.86 -3.72
C SER A 260 -7.56 -7.79 -2.39
N GLN A 261 -7.94 -8.61 -1.40
CA GLN A 261 -7.20 -8.70 -0.14
C GLN A 261 -5.74 -9.13 -0.33
N GLN A 262 -5.48 -10.08 -1.23
CA GLN A 262 -4.11 -10.54 -1.52
C GLN A 262 -3.28 -9.42 -2.16
N LEU A 263 -3.85 -8.68 -3.13
CA LEU A 263 -3.20 -7.54 -3.77
C LEU A 263 -2.81 -6.48 -2.72
N TYR A 264 -3.75 -6.11 -1.84
CA TYR A 264 -3.49 -5.14 -0.76
C TYR A 264 -2.44 -5.63 0.25
N ILE A 265 -2.53 -6.89 0.70
CA ILE A 265 -1.53 -7.45 1.63
C ILE A 265 -0.14 -7.43 0.97
N SER A 266 -0.05 -7.73 -0.32
CA SER A 266 1.20 -7.65 -1.08
C SER A 266 1.76 -6.22 -1.09
N MET A 267 0.93 -5.21 -1.38
CA MET A 267 1.34 -3.80 -1.35
C MET A 267 1.78 -3.31 0.04
N LEU A 268 1.20 -3.88 1.10
CA LEU A 268 1.50 -3.55 2.50
C LEU A 268 2.61 -4.42 3.11
N THR A 269 3.29 -5.24 2.32
CA THR A 269 4.40 -6.10 2.79
C THR A 269 5.73 -5.54 2.31
N LYS A 270 6.58 -5.16 3.27
CA LYS A 270 7.98 -4.79 3.05
C LYS A 270 8.91 -5.96 3.36
N ASN A 271 10.14 -5.90 2.83
CA ASN A 271 11.19 -6.83 3.20
C ASN A 271 11.46 -6.79 4.71
N ILE A 272 11.92 -7.92 5.25
CA ILE A 272 12.16 -8.09 6.68
C ILE A 272 13.23 -7.13 7.24
N GLU A 273 14.17 -6.69 6.41
CA GLU A 273 15.20 -5.70 6.75
C GLU A 273 14.63 -4.34 7.20
N TRP A 274 13.45 -3.98 6.72
CA TRP A 274 12.74 -2.74 7.09
C TRP A 274 11.89 -2.90 8.36
N ALA A 275 11.86 -4.08 8.99
CA ALA A 275 11.03 -4.34 10.17
C ALA A 275 11.33 -3.41 11.35
N GLY A 276 12.56 -2.88 11.42
CA GLY A 276 12.96 -1.87 12.40
C GLY A 276 12.07 -0.63 12.38
N GLU A 277 11.54 -0.23 11.22
CA GLU A 277 10.73 0.98 11.09
C GLU A 277 9.42 0.92 11.88
N GLN A 278 8.89 -0.29 12.10
CA GLN A 278 7.62 -0.53 12.79
C GLN A 278 6.49 0.31 12.21
N GLU A 279 6.41 0.32 10.88
CA GLU A 279 5.62 1.23 10.08
C GLU A 279 4.12 0.94 10.17
N TRP A 280 3.38 2.03 10.21
CA TRP A 280 1.98 2.18 9.84
C TRP A 280 1.93 3.22 8.73
N ARG A 281 1.16 2.94 7.69
CA ARG A 281 1.06 3.76 6.50
C ARG A 281 -0.28 4.45 6.48
N PHE A 282 -0.25 5.76 6.25
CA PHE A 282 -1.44 6.53 5.94
C PHE A 282 -1.49 6.71 4.42
N ILE A 283 -2.53 6.19 3.78
CA ILE A 283 -2.82 6.42 2.36
C ILE A 283 -3.74 7.64 2.25
N CYS A 284 -3.32 8.66 1.52
CA CYS A 284 -4.15 9.86 1.33
C CYS A 284 -5.35 9.52 0.44
N GLU A 285 -6.54 9.93 0.87
CA GLU A 285 -7.79 9.74 0.10
C GLU A 285 -7.90 10.74 -1.05
N ASP A 286 -7.23 11.89 -0.93
CA ASP A 286 -7.22 12.94 -1.95
C ASP A 286 -6.30 12.56 -3.12
N ARG A 287 -6.83 12.70 -4.34
CA ARG A 287 -6.16 12.39 -5.61
C ARG A 287 -5.29 13.54 -6.13
N ASP A 288 -5.36 14.72 -5.54
CA ASP A 288 -4.45 15.83 -5.86
C ASP A 288 -3.02 15.49 -5.41
N ILE A 289 -2.23 14.90 -6.30
CA ILE A 289 -0.85 14.50 -6.00
C ILE A 289 0.14 15.68 -5.91
N ASP A 290 -0.24 16.85 -6.40
CA ASP A 290 0.61 18.04 -6.42
C ASP A 290 0.67 18.69 -5.04
N ASN A 291 -0.46 18.69 -4.33
CA ASN A 291 -0.52 19.20 -2.96
C ASN A 291 -0.05 18.16 -1.92
N LYS A 292 1.27 18.07 -1.76
CA LYS A 292 1.92 17.13 -0.82
C LYS A 292 1.69 17.46 0.66
N LEU A 293 1.20 18.64 1.00
CA LEU A 293 1.14 19.13 2.38
C LEU A 293 -0.31 19.11 2.90
N ARG A 294 -0.62 18.14 3.75
CA ARG A 294 -2.00 17.91 4.24
C ARG A 294 -2.18 18.35 5.68
N MET A 295 -3.38 18.82 6.01
CA MET A 295 -3.76 19.09 7.39
C MET A 295 -3.63 17.81 8.24
N PHE A 296 -2.99 17.91 9.39
CA PHE A 296 -2.72 16.78 10.27
C PHE A 296 -2.64 17.24 11.74
N ASP A 297 -3.72 17.89 12.21
CA ASP A 297 -3.83 18.49 13.56
C ASP A 297 -4.06 17.45 14.69
N CYS A 298 -3.09 16.56 14.85
CA CYS A 298 -3.10 15.55 15.91
C CYS A 298 -1.74 15.40 16.61
N ALA A 299 -0.79 16.31 16.39
CA ALA A 299 0.46 16.33 17.14
C ALA A 299 0.19 16.62 18.63
N GLU A 300 0.85 15.88 19.53
CA GLU A 300 0.72 16.02 20.99
C GLU A 300 2.06 16.34 21.66
N ALA A 301 3.16 15.88 21.06
CA ALA A 301 4.50 16.11 21.58
C ALA A 301 5.55 16.04 20.47
N ILE A 302 6.72 16.60 20.75
CA ILE A 302 7.93 16.32 19.98
C ILE A 302 9.04 15.80 20.91
N PHE A 303 9.90 14.98 20.34
CA PHE A 303 11.16 14.56 20.93
C PHE A 303 12.29 15.20 20.13
N LEU A 304 13.24 15.81 20.82
CA LEU A 304 14.43 16.40 20.22
C LEU A 304 15.57 15.38 20.27
N GLY A 305 16.33 15.27 19.19
CA GLY A 305 17.52 14.43 19.11
C GLY A 305 18.62 14.88 20.08
N SER A 306 19.53 13.99 20.46
CA SER A 306 20.57 14.32 21.45
C SER A 306 21.64 15.26 20.89
N LYS A 307 21.77 15.35 19.57
CA LYS A 307 22.74 16.21 18.86
C LYS A 307 22.10 17.43 18.19
N ILE A 308 20.89 17.81 18.59
CA ILE A 308 20.22 18.99 18.03
C ILE A 308 20.99 20.26 18.41
N ASN A 309 21.19 21.17 17.44
CA ASN A 309 21.84 22.45 17.71
C ASN A 309 20.91 23.42 18.46
N ILE A 310 21.49 24.48 19.02
CA ILE A 310 20.77 25.43 19.88
C ILE A 310 19.72 26.24 19.13
N ASP A 311 19.97 26.57 17.86
CA ASP A 311 19.08 27.40 17.05
C ASP A 311 17.81 26.63 16.66
N ASP A 312 17.97 25.42 16.15
CA ASP A 312 16.86 24.53 15.78
C ASP A 312 16.04 24.12 17.00
N LYS A 313 16.73 23.85 18.13
CA LYS A 313 16.05 23.62 19.41
C LYS A 313 15.21 24.83 19.80
N SER A 314 15.73 26.04 19.69
CA SER A 314 15.01 27.27 20.04
C SER A 314 13.79 27.48 19.13
N LYS A 315 13.93 27.25 17.82
CA LYS A 315 12.82 27.27 16.85
C LYS A 315 11.73 26.26 17.21
N LEU A 316 12.10 25.00 17.49
CA LEU A 316 11.15 23.95 17.87
C LEU A 316 10.47 24.22 19.20
N MET A 317 11.18 24.80 20.17
CA MET A 317 10.59 25.22 21.45
C MET A 317 9.55 26.32 21.25
N ALA A 318 9.84 27.33 20.41
CA ALA A 318 8.88 28.38 20.09
C ALA A 318 7.62 27.84 19.38
N ILE A 319 7.81 26.99 18.36
CA ILE A 319 6.69 26.32 17.68
C ILE A 319 5.86 25.48 18.66
N SER A 320 6.53 24.76 19.55
CA SER A 320 5.86 23.88 20.53
C SER A 320 5.05 24.66 21.55
N LYS A 321 5.55 25.81 22.03
CA LYS A 321 4.77 26.70 22.90
C LYS A 321 3.50 27.20 22.21
N ASN A 322 3.63 27.70 20.97
CA ASN A 322 2.48 28.21 20.21
C ASN A 322 1.44 27.13 19.90
N ASN A 323 1.89 25.90 19.64
CA ASN A 323 1.03 24.77 19.30
C ASN A 323 0.63 23.90 20.51
N ASN A 324 0.97 24.32 21.74
CA ASN A 324 0.71 23.58 22.98
C ASN A 324 1.23 22.12 22.94
N LEU A 325 2.43 21.91 22.39
CA LEU A 325 3.09 20.62 22.29
C LEU A 325 4.02 20.40 23.49
N LYS A 326 4.01 19.19 24.04
CA LYS A 326 5.01 18.76 25.03
C LYS A 326 6.35 18.56 24.32
N VAL A 327 7.45 18.91 24.97
CA VAL A 327 8.80 18.72 24.40
C VAL A 327 9.63 17.83 25.30
N PHE A 328 10.27 16.84 24.69
CA PHE A 328 11.16 15.91 25.37
C PHE A 328 12.55 15.97 24.73
N GLN A 329 13.61 16.02 25.55
CA GLN A 329 14.99 15.91 25.09
C GLN A 329 15.46 14.46 25.21
N ARG A 330 15.88 13.86 24.10
CA ARG A 330 16.60 12.58 24.08
C ARG A 330 18.02 12.79 24.62
N LYS A 331 18.45 11.94 25.55
CA LYS A 331 19.79 11.97 26.16
C LYS A 331 20.36 10.56 26.24
N LEU A 332 21.62 10.38 25.87
CA LEU A 332 22.35 9.12 26.07
C LEU A 332 22.76 9.01 27.54
N VAL A 333 22.35 7.91 28.19
CA VAL A 333 22.77 7.57 29.54
C VAL A 333 23.84 6.50 29.43
N ASN A 334 25.10 6.94 29.34
CA ASN A 334 26.27 6.11 29.01
C ASN A 334 26.35 4.83 29.85
N PHE A 335 26.25 4.94 31.18
CA PHE A 335 26.36 3.78 32.08
C PHE A 335 25.19 2.78 31.96
N LYS A 336 24.06 3.17 31.37
CA LYS A 336 22.92 2.26 31.09
C LYS A 336 22.85 1.84 29.63
N ASN A 337 23.77 2.30 28.77
CA ASN A 337 23.78 2.07 27.33
C ASN A 337 22.41 2.27 26.66
N LYS A 338 21.66 3.29 27.09
CA LYS A 338 20.32 3.56 26.57
C LYS A 338 20.02 5.05 26.50
N TYR A 339 19.05 5.39 25.66
CA TYR A 339 18.51 6.74 25.59
C TYR A 339 17.33 6.89 26.55
N GLU A 340 17.37 7.97 27.33
CA GLU A 340 16.26 8.42 28.17
C GLU A 340 15.69 9.75 27.61
N TYR A 341 14.43 10.05 27.93
CA TYR A 341 13.73 11.22 27.42
C TYR A 341 13.25 12.08 28.59
N GLN A 342 13.82 13.27 28.71
CA GLN A 342 13.48 14.23 29.76
C GLN A 342 12.51 15.27 29.22
N ARG A 343 11.38 15.49 29.89
CA ARG A 343 10.46 16.57 29.52
C ARG A 343 11.10 17.93 29.84
N ILE A 344 11.03 18.85 28.88
CA ILE A 344 11.57 20.22 28.96
C ILE A 344 10.52 21.30 28.62
N LEU A 345 9.35 20.90 28.11
CA LEU A 345 8.14 21.72 27.96
C LEU A 345 6.88 20.87 28.19
#